data_AF-A0A1N7S4D2-F1
#
_entry.id   AF-A0A1N7S4D2-F1
#
_cell.length_a   1.000
_cell.length_b   1.000
_cell.length_c   1.000
_cell.angle_alpha   90.00
_cell.angle_beta   90.00
_cell.angle_gamma   90.00
#
_symmetry.space_group_name_H-M   'P 1'
#
loop_
_entity.id
_entity.type
_entity.pdbx_description
1 polymer ?
#
loop_
_entity_poly.entity_id
_entity_poly.type
_entity_poly.pdbx_seq_one_letter_code
_entity_poly.pdbx_strand_id
1 'polypeptide(L)'
;MQTSAAMNADTMRRQREYFRRQDVLERAVLAAARAGRADAMGEDVRVITSAVLECPAAERGLAVRGVMVDDDAHREQWLVLVELASGASRALVVDKPHTQ
;
A
#
# COMPACT_ATOMS: atom_id res chain seq x y z
N MET A 1 30.65 17.98 14.30
CA MET A 1 30.63 16.50 14.28
C MET A 1 29.39 16.03 15.03
N GLN A 2 28.35 15.58 14.33
CA GLN A 2 27.27 14.83 14.97
C GLN A 2 27.81 13.44 15.33
N THR A 3 27.73 13.06 16.60
CA THR A 3 28.20 11.78 17.12
C THR A 3 27.36 10.62 16.54
N SER A 4 27.99 9.50 16.20
CA SER A 4 27.35 8.32 15.57
C SER A 4 26.06 7.83 16.26
N ALA A 5 25.90 8.07 17.56
CA ALA A 5 24.68 7.76 18.31
C ALA A 5 23.46 8.61 17.89
N ALA A 6 23.65 9.89 17.58
CA ALA A 6 22.57 10.77 17.09
C ALA A 6 22.14 10.36 15.68
N MET A 7 23.09 10.01 14.82
CA MET A 7 22.84 9.49 13.47
C MET A 7 22.06 8.16 13.49
N ASN A 8 22.34 7.29 14.47
CA ASN A 8 21.59 6.05 14.69
C ASN A 8 20.16 6.31 15.20
N ALA A 9 19.98 7.26 16.11
CA ALA A 9 18.66 7.62 16.63
C ALA A 9 17.74 8.20 15.54
N ASP A 10 18.28 9.07 14.67
CA ASP A 10 17.54 9.65 13.56
C ASP A 10 17.15 8.59 12.52
N THR A 11 18.06 7.68 12.18
CA THR A 11 17.77 6.54 11.29
C THR A 11 16.64 5.68 11.83
N MET A 12 16.70 5.30 13.11
CA MET A 12 15.66 4.49 13.78
C MET A 12 14.32 5.23 13.87
N ARG A 13 14.33 6.56 14.01
CA ARG A 13 13.12 7.37 13.99
C ARG A 13 12.47 7.35 12.60
N ARG A 14 13.24 7.61 11.55
CA ARG A 14 12.76 7.58 10.16
C ARG A 14 12.21 6.22 9.77
N GLN A 15 12.89 5.15 10.15
CA GLN A 15 12.45 3.79 9.86
C GLN A 15 11.12 3.45 10.55
N ARG A 16 10.94 3.84 11.81
CA ARG A 16 9.66 3.66 12.52
C ARG A 16 8.54 4.47 11.91
N GLU A 17 8.83 5.70 11.47
CA GLU A 17 7.85 6.54 10.79
C GLU A 17 7.44 5.96 9.44
N TYR A 18 8.40 5.45 8.67
CA TYR A 18 8.16 4.73 7.43
C TYR A 18 7.19 3.55 7.64
N PHE A 19 7.52 2.61 8.54
CA PHE A 19 6.66 1.46 8.80
C PHE A 19 5.28 1.84 9.33
N ARG A 20 5.19 2.91 10.14
CA ARG A 20 3.89 3.42 10.61
C ARG A 20 3.04 3.92 9.44
N ARG A 21 3.62 4.70 8.53
CA ARG A 21 2.90 5.23 7.36
C ARG A 21 2.45 4.08 6.44
N GLN A 22 3.30 3.08 6.26
CA GLN A 22 2.99 1.89 5.48
C GLN A 22 1.84 1.08 6.08
N ASP A 23 1.86 0.78 7.39
CA ASP A 23 0.77 0.06 8.08
C ASP A 23 -0.57 0.83 7.99
N VAL A 24 -0.54 2.16 8.10
CA VAL A 24 -1.75 2.99 7.93
C VAL A 24 -2.29 2.90 6.50
N LEU A 25 -1.41 2.97 5.50
CA LEU A 25 -1.78 2.86 4.08
C LEU A 25 -2.38 1.48 3.77
N GLU A 26 -1.70 0.40 4.16
CA GLU A 26 -2.14 -0.98 3.94
C GLU A 26 -3.52 -1.25 4.56
N ARG A 27 -3.74 -0.78 5.80
CA ARG A 27 -5.05 -0.90 6.46
C ARG A 27 -6.14 -0.11 5.76
N ALA A 28 -5.85 1.11 5.31
CA ALA A 28 -6.81 1.95 4.61
C ALA A 28 -7.21 1.31 3.27
N VAL A 29 -6.23 0.84 2.48
CA VAL A 29 -6.48 0.12 1.23
C VAL A 29 -7.27 -1.15 1.47
N LEU A 30 -6.89 -1.97 2.46
CA LEU A 30 -7.61 -3.20 2.78
C LEU A 30 -9.08 -2.93 3.16
N ALA A 31 -9.33 -1.90 3.97
CA ALA A 31 -10.68 -1.50 4.35
C ALA A 31 -11.51 -1.02 3.15
N ALA A 32 -10.92 -0.20 2.28
CA ALA A 32 -11.56 0.33 1.09
C ALA A 32 -11.85 -0.77 0.06
N ALA A 33 -10.89 -1.67 -0.17
CA ALA A 33 -11.06 -2.85 -1.00
C ALA A 33 -12.17 -3.76 -0.44
N ARG A 34 -12.21 -4.05 0.86
CA ARG A 34 -13.33 -4.84 1.44
C ARG A 34 -14.68 -4.15 1.32
N ALA A 35 -14.72 -2.83 1.34
CA ALA A 35 -15.94 -2.05 1.13
C ALA A 35 -16.33 -1.93 -0.35
N GLY A 36 -15.47 -2.35 -1.29
CA GLY A 36 -15.72 -2.27 -2.72
C GLY A 36 -15.77 -0.84 -3.28
N ARG A 37 -15.14 0.14 -2.63
CA ARG A 37 -15.18 1.55 -3.03
C ARG A 37 -13.90 2.31 -2.67
N ALA A 38 -13.53 3.30 -3.48
CA ALA A 38 -12.28 4.06 -3.36
C ALA A 38 -12.51 5.56 -3.03
N ASP A 39 -13.76 5.98 -2.89
CA ASP A 39 -14.21 7.32 -3.31
C ASP A 39 -14.02 8.42 -2.24
N ALA A 40 -13.69 8.05 -1.00
CA ALA A 40 -13.60 8.97 0.15
C ALA A 40 -12.22 8.99 0.82
N MET A 41 -11.18 8.51 0.13
CA MET A 41 -9.85 8.30 0.71
C MET A 41 -8.80 9.26 0.13
N GLY A 42 -7.64 9.34 0.79
CA GLY A 42 -6.46 10.02 0.22
C GLY A 42 -6.09 9.44 -1.16
N GLU A 43 -5.39 10.23 -1.97
CA GLU A 43 -5.14 9.88 -3.38
C GLU A 43 -4.45 8.52 -3.56
N ASP A 44 -3.41 8.24 -2.77
CA ASP A 44 -2.68 6.97 -2.80
C ASP A 44 -3.60 5.77 -2.53
N VAL A 45 -4.43 5.89 -1.48
CA VAL A 45 -5.39 4.84 -1.10
C VAL A 45 -6.38 4.61 -2.25
N ARG A 46 -6.87 5.69 -2.86
CA ARG A 46 -7.82 5.61 -3.97
C ARG A 46 -7.21 4.88 -5.17
N VAL A 47 -6.01 5.29 -5.60
CA VAL A 47 -5.31 4.70 -6.76
C VAL A 47 -5.02 3.22 -6.53
N ILE A 48 -4.43 2.87 -5.38
CA ILE A 48 -4.12 1.48 -5.03
C ILE A 48 -5.41 0.66 -4.93
N THR A 49 -6.44 1.19 -4.27
CA THR A 49 -7.72 0.47 -4.12
C THR A 49 -8.35 0.19 -5.48
N SER A 50 -8.40 1.17 -6.38
CA SER A 50 -8.91 0.96 -7.73
C SER A 50 -8.18 -0.18 -8.45
N ALA A 51 -6.84 -0.23 -8.37
CA ALA A 51 -6.06 -1.32 -8.94
C ALA A 51 -6.41 -2.69 -8.34
N VAL A 52 -6.63 -2.76 -7.01
CA VAL A 52 -7.07 -3.98 -6.33
C VAL A 52 -8.48 -4.41 -6.79
N LEU A 53 -9.38 -3.45 -7.01
CA LEU A 53 -10.77 -3.69 -7.44
C LEU A 53 -10.90 -4.12 -8.91
N GLU A 54 -9.95 -3.73 -9.76
CA GLU A 54 -9.92 -4.06 -11.19
C GLU A 54 -9.42 -5.48 -11.49
N CYS A 55 -9.01 -6.23 -10.46
CA CYS A 55 -8.63 -7.64 -10.59
C CYS A 55 -9.74 -8.49 -11.26
N PRO A 56 -9.39 -9.53 -12.04
CA PRO A 56 -10.32 -10.25 -12.91
C PRO A 56 -11.58 -10.81 -12.23
N ALA A 57 -12.65 -10.90 -13.02
CA ALA A 57 -14.01 -11.20 -12.57
C ALA A 57 -14.21 -12.49 -11.75
N ALA A 58 -13.31 -13.47 -11.84
CA ALA A 58 -13.34 -14.68 -11.02
C ALA A 58 -13.20 -14.41 -9.52
N GLU A 59 -12.83 -13.17 -9.14
CA GLU A 59 -12.60 -12.70 -7.78
C GLU A 59 -13.59 -11.58 -7.37
N ARG A 60 -14.59 -11.25 -8.22
CA ARG A 60 -15.62 -10.23 -7.95
C ARG A 60 -16.52 -10.66 -6.80
N GLY A 61 -16.47 -9.87 -5.71
CA GLY A 61 -17.02 -10.22 -4.39
C GLY A 61 -16.03 -9.93 -3.23
N LEU A 62 -14.80 -9.53 -3.57
CA LEU A 62 -13.73 -9.01 -2.69
C LEU A 62 -13.54 -9.83 -1.42
N ALA A 63 -13.16 -11.08 -1.67
CA ALA A 63 -12.49 -11.95 -0.72
C ALA A 63 -11.07 -11.45 -0.40
N VAL A 64 -10.82 -10.14 -0.24
CA VAL A 64 -9.47 -9.64 0.08
C VAL A 64 -9.20 -9.86 1.58
N ARG A 65 -8.24 -10.73 1.88
CA ARG A 65 -7.80 -11.08 3.23
C ARG A 65 -6.73 -10.13 3.73
N GLY A 66 -5.80 -9.74 2.87
CA GLY A 66 -4.65 -8.92 3.22
C GLY A 66 -4.16 -8.11 2.03
N VAL A 67 -3.49 -7.01 2.35
CA VAL A 67 -2.78 -6.17 1.39
C VAL A 67 -1.45 -5.81 2.01
N MET A 68 -0.38 -5.94 1.24
CA MET A 68 0.92 -5.34 1.56
C MET A 68 1.27 -4.36 0.45
N VAL A 69 1.80 -3.21 0.82
CA VAL A 69 2.20 -2.15 -0.12
C VAL A 69 3.65 -1.82 0.13
N ASP A 70 4.47 -2.00 -0.90
CA ASP A 70 5.84 -1.52 -0.90
C ASP A 70 5.98 -0.31 -1.83
N ASP A 71 6.72 0.69 -1.37
CA ASP A 71 6.95 1.92 -2.10
C ASP A 71 8.27 1.85 -2.87
N ASP A 72 8.19 1.66 -4.20
CA ASP A 72 9.33 1.83 -5.10
C ASP A 72 9.45 3.29 -5.55
N ALA A 73 10.07 4.10 -4.68
CA ALA A 73 10.33 5.50 -4.95
C ALA A 73 11.28 5.74 -6.14
N HIS A 74 12.07 4.74 -6.55
CA HIS A 74 12.97 4.88 -7.70
C HIS A 74 12.23 4.76 -9.03
N ARG A 75 11.17 3.95 -9.06
CA ARG A 75 10.35 3.73 -10.25
C ARG A 75 9.04 4.50 -10.24
N GLU A 76 8.81 5.28 -9.18
CA GLU A 76 7.53 5.98 -8.95
C GLU A 76 6.34 5.03 -9.01
N GLN A 77 6.49 3.86 -8.38
CA GLN A 77 5.52 2.78 -8.39
C GLN A 77 5.26 2.25 -6.98
N TRP A 78 4.07 1.69 -6.78
CA TRP A 78 3.76 0.82 -5.65
C TRP A 78 3.74 -0.62 -6.10
N LEU A 79 4.39 -1.48 -5.33
CA LEU A 79 4.28 -2.93 -5.47
C LEU A 79 3.26 -3.41 -4.44
N VAL A 80 2.14 -3.94 -4.92
CA VAL A 80 1.01 -4.29 -4.07
C VAL A 80 0.80 -5.79 -4.11
N LEU A 81 0.92 -6.46 -2.98
CA LEU A 81 0.54 -7.86 -2.84
C LEU A 81 -0.85 -7.94 -2.23
N VAL A 82 -1.78 -8.54 -2.97
CA VAL A 82 -3.15 -8.80 -2.53
C VAL A 82 -3.27 -10.28 -2.17
N GLU A 83 -3.69 -10.56 -0.95
CA GLU A 83 -4.06 -11.91 -0.52
C GLU A 83 -5.57 -12.09 -0.59
N LEU A 84 -6.01 -13.18 -1.22
CA LEU A 84 -7.42 -13.54 -1.31
C LEU A 84 -7.78 -14.57 -0.24
N ALA A 85 -9.05 -14.63 0.16
CA ALA A 85 -9.55 -15.58 1.15
C ALA A 85 -9.49 -17.03 0.64
N SER A 86 -9.38 -17.23 -0.68
CA SER A 86 -9.08 -18.52 -1.30
C SER A 86 -7.66 -19.02 -1.03
N GLY A 87 -6.78 -18.17 -0.48
CA GLY A 87 -5.36 -18.45 -0.28
C GLY A 87 -4.48 -18.10 -1.50
N ALA A 88 -5.07 -17.67 -2.62
CA ALA A 88 -4.32 -17.16 -3.75
C ALA A 88 -3.78 -15.75 -3.46
N SER A 89 -2.62 -15.43 -4.03
CA SER A 89 -2.02 -14.10 -3.94
C SER A 89 -1.81 -13.51 -5.34
N ARG A 90 -1.95 -12.18 -5.44
CA ARG A 90 -1.74 -11.41 -6.66
C ARG A 90 -0.77 -10.28 -6.40
N ALA A 91 0.23 -10.14 -7.26
CA ALA A 91 1.11 -8.99 -7.28
C ALA A 91 0.60 -8.00 -8.33
N LEU A 92 0.46 -6.73 -7.93
CA LEU A 92 0.11 -5.62 -8.79
C LEU A 92 1.26 -4.61 -8.76
N VAL A 93 1.52 -4.00 -9.90
CA VAL A 93 2.37 -2.82 -10.01
C VAL A 93 1.44 -1.65 -10.29
N VAL A 94 1.45 -0.64 -9.43
CA VAL A 94 0.55 0.49 -9.50
C VAL A 94 1.39 1.75 -9.65
N ASP A 95 1.22 2.49 -10.75
CA ASP A 95 1.93 3.74 -10.93
C ASP A 95 1.45 4.81 -9.94
N LYS A 96 2.38 5.61 -9.43
CA LYS A 96 2.03 6.72 -8.57
C LYS A 96 1.35 7.84 -9.36
N PRO A 97 0.36 8.53 -8.77
CA PRO A 97 -0.22 9.72 -9.36
C PRO A 97 0.91 10.73 -9.57
N HIS A 98 1.12 11.11 -10.82
CA HIS A 98 2.13 12.11 -11.15
C HIS A 98 1.64 13.44 -10.57
N THR A 99 2.40 14.00 -9.63
CA THR A 99 2.16 15.37 -9.19
C THR A 99 2.59 16.28 -10.34
N GLN A 100 1.64 16.79 -11.13
CA GLN A 100 1.90 17.84 -12.10
C GLN A 100 2.17 19.18 -11.41
#